data_AF-A0A7C3B4S6-F1
#
_entry.id   AF-A0A7C3B4S6-F1
#
_cell.length_a   1.000
_cell.length_b   1.000
_cell.length_c   1.000
_cell.angle_alpha   90.00
_cell.angle_beta   90.00
_cell.angle_gamma   90.00
#
_symmetry.space_group_name_H-M   'P 1'
#
loop_
_entity.id
_entity.type
_entity.pdbx_description
1 polymer ?
#
loop_
_entity_poly.entity_id
_entity_poly.type
_entity_poly.pdbx_seq_one_letter_code
_entity_poly.pdbx_strand_id
1 'polypeptide(L)'
;MGIDLHEVNGAKVFDNKVTKSSSDGIGVPGEVWEDEIVYSTQIEIYKNTVMDNGEQGIWAIAGKDINIHGNVIYCTNRCFTGCSGVFFEWGVSDSQVYNNKIIGRGDEHNGITIKNSYSNRITDNTIKNIGTGIFIEEVEVRQSIGDHDTVLEYVAPVNNVIANNEIDAGEFMVIDNDNNIVENNLNRRESKIKALIFGSILLGLSAIILLISYLVRKRKL
;
A
#
# COMPACT_ATOMS: atom_id res chain seq x y z
N MET A 1 12.27 15.83 5.02
CA MET A 1 12.42 14.66 4.13
C MET A 1 13.88 14.27 4.01
N GLY A 2 14.19 13.03 3.60
CA GLY A 2 15.57 12.60 3.33
C GLY A 2 16.07 13.05 1.96
N ILE A 3 15.26 12.85 0.93
CA ILE A 3 15.45 13.40 -0.43
C ILE A 3 14.18 14.17 -0.77
N ASP A 4 14.33 15.38 -1.31
CA ASP A 4 13.22 16.27 -1.66
C ASP A 4 13.34 16.68 -3.13
N LEU A 5 12.32 16.34 -3.92
CA LEU A 5 12.22 16.62 -5.35
C LEU A 5 11.10 17.65 -5.59
N HIS A 6 11.30 18.86 -5.09
CA HIS A 6 10.30 19.93 -5.15
C HIS A 6 10.26 20.60 -6.53
N GLU A 7 9.08 20.57 -7.18
CA GLU A 7 8.79 21.16 -8.49
C GLU A 7 9.75 20.71 -9.59
N VAL A 8 10.12 19.44 -9.57
CA VAL A 8 11.13 18.89 -10.48
C VAL A 8 10.50 18.28 -11.72
N ASN A 9 11.18 18.40 -12.86
CA ASN A 9 10.84 17.72 -14.10
C ASN A 9 12.00 16.82 -14.57
N GLY A 10 11.74 15.52 -14.75
CA GLY A 10 12.68 14.59 -15.37
C GLY A 10 13.76 14.04 -14.43
N ALA A 11 13.53 14.04 -13.11
CA ALA A 11 14.50 13.52 -12.15
C ALA A 11 14.43 12.01 -11.96
N LYS A 12 15.59 11.44 -11.62
CA LYS A 12 15.74 10.01 -11.30
C LYS A 12 16.44 9.86 -9.96
N VAL A 13 15.85 9.11 -9.05
CA VAL A 13 16.41 8.79 -7.73
C VAL A 13 16.52 7.27 -7.61
N PHE A 14 17.75 6.76 -7.60
CA PHE A 14 17.97 5.32 -7.58
C PHE A 14 19.22 4.87 -6.84
N ASP A 15 19.18 3.63 -6.36
CA ASP A 15 20.27 2.96 -5.64
C ASP A 15 20.72 3.70 -4.36
N ASN A 16 19.78 4.38 -3.69
CA ASN A 16 20.03 5.07 -2.43
C ASN A 16 19.57 4.25 -1.23
N LYS A 17 20.21 4.49 -0.09
CA LYS A 17 19.71 4.09 1.22
C LYS A 17 19.27 5.33 1.99
N VAL A 18 17.96 5.48 2.17
CA VAL A 18 17.36 6.65 2.86
C VAL A 18 16.80 6.20 4.20
N THR A 19 17.25 6.81 5.30
CA THR A 19 16.84 6.40 6.63
C THR A 19 16.87 7.53 7.66
N LYS A 20 16.04 7.41 8.71
CA LYS A 20 16.01 8.32 9.87
C LYS A 20 15.75 9.79 9.51
N SER A 21 15.03 10.04 8.42
CA SER A 21 14.42 11.36 8.20
C SER A 21 13.43 11.67 9.33
N SER A 22 13.28 12.95 9.67
CA SER A 22 12.29 13.40 10.67
C SER A 22 10.85 13.40 10.15
N SER A 23 10.66 13.34 8.83
CA SER A 23 9.36 13.30 8.12
C SER A 23 9.47 12.19 7.06
N ASP A 24 9.27 12.43 5.76
CA ASP A 24 9.30 11.37 4.75
C ASP A 24 10.70 10.93 4.36
N GLY A 25 10.83 9.72 3.83
CA GLY A 25 12.07 9.26 3.21
C GLY A 25 12.39 10.05 1.95
N ILE A 26 11.59 9.86 0.90
CA ILE A 26 11.71 10.55 -0.38
C ILE A 26 10.40 11.29 -0.65
N GLY A 27 10.46 12.61 -0.82
CA GLY A 27 9.31 13.41 -1.20
C GLY A 27 9.39 13.88 -2.64
N VAL A 28 8.23 13.95 -3.28
CA VAL A 28 8.03 14.52 -4.62
C VAL A 28 6.93 15.57 -4.55
N PRO A 29 7.18 16.72 -3.89
CA PRO A 29 6.19 17.77 -3.83
C PRO A 29 6.08 18.52 -5.16
N GLY A 30 4.86 18.72 -5.63
CA GLY A 30 4.47 19.89 -6.41
C GLY A 30 3.91 20.97 -5.48
N GLU A 31 3.63 22.14 -6.03
CA GLU A 31 2.96 23.23 -5.32
C GLU A 31 1.51 23.36 -5.78
N VAL A 32 0.63 23.61 -4.81
CA VAL A 32 -0.77 23.95 -5.06
C VAL A 32 -0.98 25.38 -4.59
N TRP A 33 -1.15 26.28 -5.54
CA TRP A 33 -1.51 27.67 -5.35
C TRP A 33 -3.02 27.85 -5.57
N GLU A 34 -3.56 29.01 -5.17
CA GLU A 34 -5.00 29.31 -5.25
C GLU A 34 -5.58 29.10 -6.65
N ASP A 35 -4.81 29.47 -7.68
CA ASP A 35 -5.24 29.43 -9.09
C ASP A 35 -4.37 28.53 -9.98
N GLU A 36 -3.34 27.88 -9.43
CA GLU A 36 -2.34 27.15 -10.21
C GLU A 36 -1.83 25.92 -9.45
N ILE A 37 -1.64 24.82 -10.17
CA ILE A 37 -0.92 23.65 -9.64
C ILE A 37 0.38 23.51 -10.42
N VAL A 38 1.51 23.61 -9.72
CA VAL A 38 2.84 23.35 -10.26
C VAL A 38 3.19 21.91 -9.97
N TYR A 39 3.10 21.08 -11.01
CA TYR A 39 3.33 19.64 -10.86
C TYR A 39 4.82 19.29 -10.87
N SER A 40 5.22 18.39 -9.98
CA SER A 40 6.43 17.59 -10.20
C SER A 40 6.14 16.50 -11.24
N THR A 41 6.97 16.39 -12.28
CA THR A 41 6.68 15.55 -13.45
C THR A 41 7.82 14.67 -13.94
N GLN A 42 7.49 13.55 -14.60
CA GLN A 42 8.46 12.64 -15.23
C GLN A 42 9.52 12.14 -14.23
N ILE A 43 9.07 11.74 -13.04
CA ILE A 43 9.94 11.36 -11.93
C ILE A 43 10.07 9.84 -11.89
N GLU A 44 11.30 9.35 -11.73
CA GLU A 44 11.58 7.92 -11.59
C GLU A 44 12.29 7.62 -10.26
N ILE A 45 11.65 6.86 -9.36
CA ILE A 45 12.21 6.47 -8.07
C ILE A 45 12.33 4.96 -8.01
N TYR A 46 13.57 4.44 -8.05
CA TYR A 46 13.74 2.99 -8.17
C TYR A 46 14.97 2.38 -7.50
N LYS A 47 14.87 1.10 -7.12
CA LYS A 47 15.97 0.35 -6.48
C LYS A 47 16.53 1.01 -5.21
N ASN A 48 15.74 1.84 -4.54
CA ASN A 48 16.13 2.43 -3.26
C ASN A 48 15.76 1.51 -2.10
N THR A 49 16.51 1.61 -1.01
CA THR A 49 16.11 1.08 0.29
C THR A 49 15.71 2.22 1.20
N VAL A 50 14.44 2.27 1.61
CA VAL A 50 13.87 3.35 2.42
C VAL A 50 13.38 2.79 3.74
N MET A 51 13.84 3.30 4.89
CA MET A 51 13.49 2.71 6.20
C MET A 51 13.57 3.70 7.37
N ASP A 52 12.73 3.48 8.39
CA ASP A 52 12.80 4.18 9.69
C ASP A 52 12.73 5.73 9.59
N ASN A 53 11.89 6.27 8.69
CA ASN A 53 11.64 7.71 8.58
C ASN A 53 10.59 8.18 9.61
N GLY A 54 10.23 9.46 9.67
CA GLY A 54 9.22 9.96 10.61
C GLY A 54 7.81 9.63 10.17
N GLU A 55 7.56 9.76 8.87
CA GLU A 55 6.23 9.68 8.26
C GLU A 55 6.23 8.63 7.14
N GLN A 56 6.14 9.05 5.87
CA GLN A 56 6.02 8.12 4.76
C GLN A 56 7.37 7.55 4.32
N GLY A 57 7.35 6.40 3.67
CA GLY A 57 8.52 5.91 2.92
C GLY A 57 8.79 6.85 1.74
N ILE A 58 7.86 6.87 0.80
CA ILE A 58 7.86 7.74 -0.36
C ILE A 58 6.53 8.50 -0.41
N TRP A 59 6.59 9.83 -0.50
CA TRP A 59 5.42 10.71 -0.58
C TRP A 59 5.45 11.48 -1.90
N ALA A 60 4.31 11.58 -2.56
CA ALA A 60 4.12 12.44 -3.71
C ALA A 60 2.82 13.23 -3.55
N ILE A 61 2.89 14.52 -3.82
CA ILE A 61 1.77 15.46 -3.78
C ILE A 61 1.79 16.30 -5.04
N ALA A 62 0.64 16.57 -5.64
CA ALA A 62 0.54 17.35 -6.89
C ALA A 62 1.55 16.85 -7.96
N GLY A 63 1.57 15.54 -8.18
CA GLY A 63 2.55 14.86 -9.05
C GLY A 63 1.93 14.32 -10.34
N LYS A 64 2.68 14.27 -11.43
CA LYS A 64 2.21 13.64 -12.68
C LYS A 64 3.29 12.81 -13.37
N ASP A 65 2.94 11.63 -13.88
CA ASP A 65 3.90 10.71 -14.50
C ASP A 65 5.08 10.38 -13.56
N ILE A 66 4.73 9.92 -12.36
CA ILE A 66 5.67 9.46 -11.35
C ILE A 66 5.72 7.94 -11.38
N ASN A 67 6.92 7.38 -11.54
CA ASN A 67 7.14 5.95 -11.59
C ASN A 67 7.98 5.50 -10.38
N ILE A 68 7.34 4.80 -9.43
CA ILE A 68 7.97 4.28 -8.21
C ILE A 68 8.09 2.76 -8.33
N HIS A 69 9.31 2.22 -8.48
CA HIS A 69 9.46 0.79 -8.73
C HIS A 69 10.72 0.11 -8.21
N GLY A 70 10.64 -1.19 -7.94
CA GLY A 70 11.81 -1.97 -7.52
C GLY A 70 12.43 -1.52 -6.19
N ASN A 71 11.71 -0.74 -5.37
CA ASN A 71 12.22 -0.27 -4.08
C ASN A 71 11.94 -1.30 -2.97
N VAL A 72 12.77 -1.27 -1.93
CA VAL A 72 12.50 -1.97 -0.66
C VAL A 72 12.18 -0.92 0.40
N ILE A 73 10.95 -0.91 0.88
CA ILE A 73 10.43 0.10 1.79
C ILE A 73 10.05 -0.58 3.10
N TYR A 74 10.63 -0.12 4.21
CA TYR A 74 10.27 -0.55 5.55
C TYR A 74 9.48 0.56 6.22
N CYS A 75 8.18 0.34 6.44
CA CYS A 75 7.33 1.32 7.12
C CYS A 75 7.88 1.58 8.53
N THR A 76 7.77 2.83 8.96
CA THR A 76 8.34 3.31 10.21
C THR A 76 7.36 3.22 11.37
N ASN A 77 7.87 2.94 12.57
CA ASN A 77 7.10 2.93 13.81
C ASN A 77 6.90 4.33 14.43
N ARG A 78 7.42 5.38 13.80
CA ARG A 78 7.45 6.74 14.39
C ARG A 78 6.23 7.59 14.06
N CYS A 79 5.35 7.06 13.24
CA CYS A 79 4.19 7.78 12.76
C CYS A 79 3.03 7.66 13.71
N PHE A 80 2.46 8.79 14.12
CA PHE A 80 1.38 8.83 15.09
C PHE A 80 0.00 8.53 14.49
N THR A 81 -0.16 8.64 13.15
CA THR A 81 -1.44 8.35 12.46
C THR A 81 -1.21 8.04 10.98
N GLY A 82 -1.51 6.82 10.53
CA GLY A 82 -1.78 6.53 9.11
C GLY A 82 -0.57 6.56 8.15
N CYS A 83 0.58 6.03 8.56
CA CYS A 83 1.75 6.01 7.67
C CYS A 83 1.75 4.89 6.64
N SER A 84 2.31 5.22 5.49
CA SER A 84 2.31 4.43 4.27
C SER A 84 3.74 4.19 3.78
N GLY A 85 3.96 3.04 3.17
CA GLY A 85 5.18 2.80 2.40
C GLY A 85 5.29 3.77 1.22
N VAL A 86 4.21 3.88 0.44
CA VAL A 86 4.06 4.88 -0.63
C VAL A 86 2.76 5.64 -0.41
N PHE A 87 2.78 6.97 -0.53
CA PHE A 87 1.61 7.81 -0.36
C PHE A 87 1.49 8.81 -1.51
N PHE A 88 0.43 8.65 -2.30
CA PHE A 88 -0.04 9.65 -3.27
C PHE A 88 -1.12 10.51 -2.63
N GLU A 89 -0.94 11.82 -2.66
CA GLU A 89 -1.82 12.78 -2.02
C GLU A 89 -2.15 13.94 -2.96
N TRP A 90 -3.39 14.42 -2.91
CA TRP A 90 -3.87 15.66 -3.57
C TRP A 90 -3.33 15.89 -4.99
N GLY A 91 -3.96 15.23 -5.97
CA GLY A 91 -3.73 15.50 -7.39
C GLY A 91 -2.58 14.72 -8.01
N VAL A 92 -2.13 13.62 -7.40
CA VAL A 92 -1.20 12.71 -8.10
C VAL A 92 -1.95 11.96 -9.20
N SER A 93 -1.42 12.03 -10.42
CA SER A 93 -2.07 11.45 -11.60
C SER A 93 -1.12 10.79 -12.60
N ASP A 94 -1.68 9.93 -13.45
CA ASP A 94 -0.97 9.22 -14.52
C ASP A 94 0.31 8.51 -14.02
N SER A 95 0.33 8.10 -12.75
CA SER A 95 1.52 7.61 -12.05
C SER A 95 1.42 6.12 -11.73
N GLN A 96 2.56 5.49 -11.47
CA GLN A 96 2.65 4.05 -11.27
C GLN A 96 3.49 3.68 -10.05
N VAL A 97 3.00 2.70 -9.29
CA VAL A 97 3.73 2.06 -8.18
C VAL A 97 3.78 0.57 -8.46
N TYR A 98 4.96 0.03 -8.79
CA TYR A 98 5.06 -1.36 -9.20
C TYR A 98 6.36 -2.08 -8.83
N ASN A 99 6.30 -3.41 -8.69
CA ASN A 99 7.46 -4.24 -8.33
C ASN A 99 8.19 -3.78 -7.04
N ASN A 100 7.49 -3.10 -6.12
CA ASN A 100 8.08 -2.71 -4.84
C ASN A 100 7.86 -3.79 -3.79
N LYS A 101 8.78 -3.86 -2.83
CA LYS A 101 8.65 -4.67 -1.62
C LYS A 101 8.41 -3.74 -0.43
N ILE A 102 7.21 -3.73 0.11
CA ILE A 102 6.79 -2.87 1.21
C ILE A 102 6.56 -3.74 2.44
N ILE A 103 7.27 -3.46 3.53
CA ILE A 103 7.31 -4.29 4.73
C ILE A 103 6.99 -3.42 5.93
N GLY A 104 5.87 -3.72 6.59
CA GLY A 104 5.50 -3.06 7.83
C GLY A 104 6.02 -3.76 9.07
N ARG A 105 5.58 -3.24 10.21
CA ARG A 105 5.93 -3.71 11.55
C ARG A 105 4.69 -3.91 12.44
N GLY A 106 3.50 -3.98 11.85
CA GLY A 106 2.25 -4.17 12.58
C GLY A 106 1.04 -3.52 11.91
N ASP A 107 -0.02 -3.40 12.69
CA ASP A 107 -1.40 -3.19 12.21
C ASP A 107 -1.77 -1.71 11.96
N GLU A 108 -0.88 -0.77 12.28
CA GLU A 108 -1.15 0.68 12.22
C GLU A 108 -0.67 1.35 10.92
N HIS A 109 -0.15 0.56 9.98
CA HIS A 109 0.44 1.07 8.75
C HIS A 109 -0.38 0.70 7.52
N ASN A 110 -0.25 1.52 6.50
CA ASN A 110 -0.68 1.26 5.14
C ASN A 110 0.52 0.84 4.28
N GLY A 111 0.31 0.00 3.27
CA GLY A 111 1.35 -0.32 2.29
C GLY A 111 1.46 0.80 1.28
N ILE A 112 0.37 1.03 0.55
CA ILE A 112 0.25 2.10 -0.44
C ILE A 112 -1.04 2.85 -0.14
N THR A 113 -0.97 4.18 -0.04
CA THR A 113 -2.16 5.03 0.08
C THR A 113 -2.32 5.90 -1.15
N ILE A 114 -3.55 5.99 -1.66
CA ILE A 114 -3.95 6.93 -2.72
C ILE A 114 -5.06 7.82 -2.14
N LYS A 115 -4.76 9.10 -1.96
CA LYS A 115 -5.69 10.10 -1.45
C LYS A 115 -5.92 11.19 -2.47
N ASN A 116 -7.18 11.40 -2.86
CA ASN A 116 -7.59 12.43 -3.84
C ASN A 116 -6.67 12.46 -5.08
N SER A 117 -6.38 11.29 -5.61
CA SER A 117 -5.39 11.06 -6.68
C SER A 117 -5.96 10.03 -7.65
N TYR A 118 -5.77 10.24 -8.95
CA TYR A 118 -6.58 9.61 -9.99
C TYR A 118 -5.74 9.04 -11.14
N SER A 119 -6.30 8.08 -11.88
CA SER A 119 -5.65 7.46 -13.05
C SER A 119 -4.27 6.86 -12.75
N ASN A 120 -4.04 6.39 -11.53
CA ASN A 120 -2.79 5.75 -11.13
C ASN A 120 -2.86 4.22 -11.27
N ARG A 121 -1.70 3.58 -11.39
CA ARG A 121 -1.60 2.11 -11.52
C ARG A 121 -0.74 1.53 -10.42
N ILE A 122 -1.30 0.60 -9.64
CA ILE A 122 -0.63 -0.09 -8.53
C ILE A 122 -0.56 -1.58 -8.84
N THR A 123 0.60 -2.06 -9.30
CA THR A 123 0.72 -3.46 -9.76
C THR A 123 1.95 -4.20 -9.29
N ASP A 124 1.84 -5.51 -9.15
CA ASP A 124 2.99 -6.39 -8.93
C ASP A 124 3.83 -6.04 -7.68
N ASN A 125 3.23 -5.38 -6.69
CA ASN A 125 3.89 -5.07 -5.42
C ASN A 125 3.76 -6.24 -4.44
N THR A 126 4.77 -6.41 -3.60
CA THR A 126 4.77 -7.32 -2.46
C THR A 126 4.64 -6.52 -1.17
N ILE A 127 3.50 -6.62 -0.49
CA ILE A 127 3.17 -5.85 0.71
C ILE A 127 2.99 -6.82 1.89
N LYS A 128 3.80 -6.71 2.94
CA LYS A 128 3.84 -7.70 4.05
C LYS A 128 3.86 -7.04 5.41
N ASN A 129 3.25 -7.68 6.41
CA ASN A 129 3.29 -7.28 7.83
C ASN A 129 2.77 -5.85 8.08
N ILE A 130 1.69 -5.50 7.40
CA ILE A 130 1.07 -4.17 7.41
C ILE A 130 -0.40 -4.31 7.83
N GLY A 131 -0.96 -3.28 8.46
CA GLY A 131 -2.38 -3.20 8.79
C GLY A 131 -3.25 -3.27 7.54
N THR A 132 -3.14 -2.25 6.68
CA THR A 132 -3.88 -2.15 5.43
C THR A 132 -2.95 -2.23 4.22
N GLY A 133 -3.15 -3.22 3.35
CA GLY A 133 -2.30 -3.41 2.17
C GLY A 133 -2.25 -2.19 1.22
N ILE A 134 -3.40 -1.86 0.63
CA ILE A 134 -3.58 -0.68 -0.22
C ILE A 134 -4.80 0.05 0.31
N PHE A 135 -4.69 1.34 0.57
CA PHE A 135 -5.75 2.20 1.08
C PHE A 135 -6.05 3.28 0.03
N ILE A 136 -7.32 3.44 -0.33
CA ILE A 136 -7.77 4.51 -1.23
C ILE A 136 -8.75 5.36 -0.43
N GLU A 137 -8.50 6.66 -0.40
CA GLU A 137 -9.30 7.62 0.35
C GLU A 137 -9.74 8.74 -0.59
N GLU A 138 -11.04 8.96 -0.67
CA GLU A 138 -11.59 10.23 -1.13
C GLU A 138 -11.93 11.06 0.10
N VAL A 139 -11.42 12.30 0.13
CA VAL A 139 -11.81 13.29 1.11
C VAL A 139 -12.30 14.50 0.34
N GLU A 140 -13.55 14.89 0.56
CA GLU A 140 -14.01 16.24 0.21
C GLU A 140 -13.23 17.24 1.07
N VAL A 141 -12.09 17.70 0.56
CA VAL A 141 -11.29 18.70 1.25
C VAL A 141 -11.82 20.07 0.83
N ARG A 142 -12.61 20.68 1.72
CA ARG A 142 -12.84 22.12 1.66
C ARG A 142 -11.64 22.81 2.29
N GLN A 143 -10.69 23.21 1.46
CA GLN A 143 -9.54 23.96 1.94
C GLN A 143 -9.88 25.45 1.86
N SER A 144 -9.99 26.11 3.02
CA SER A 144 -9.96 27.57 3.09
C SER A 144 -8.49 27.99 2.94
N ILE A 145 -8.16 28.58 1.80
CA ILE A 145 -6.85 29.19 1.56
C ILE A 145 -7.07 30.71 1.69
N GLY A 146 -6.96 31.24 2.92
CA GLY A 146 -7.20 32.66 3.22
C GLY A 146 -8.69 33.01 3.44
N ASP A 147 -9.07 34.26 3.13
CA ASP A 147 -10.45 34.80 3.26
C ASP A 147 -11.38 34.39 2.09
N HIS A 148 -10.88 33.57 1.17
CA HIS A 148 -11.64 33.04 0.05
C HIS A 148 -11.81 31.54 0.22
N ASP A 149 -13.07 31.09 0.25
CA ASP A 149 -13.43 29.68 0.11
C ASP A 149 -13.23 29.27 -1.35
N THR A 150 -11.97 29.13 -1.76
CA THR A 150 -11.64 28.55 -3.08
C THR A 150 -11.80 27.05 -2.96
N VAL A 151 -12.91 26.54 -3.49
CA VAL A 151 -13.09 25.10 -3.69
C VAL A 151 -12.16 24.70 -4.84
N LEU A 152 -10.95 24.27 -4.52
CA LEU A 152 -10.20 23.42 -5.44
C LEU A 152 -11.06 22.18 -5.65
N GLU A 153 -11.67 22.08 -6.84
CA GLU A 153 -12.50 20.95 -7.24
C GLU A 153 -11.56 19.75 -7.43
N TYR A 154 -11.16 19.15 -6.32
CA TYR A 154 -10.25 18.01 -6.32
C TYR A 154 -10.96 16.82 -6.95
N VAL A 155 -10.26 16.20 -7.89
CA VAL A 155 -10.78 15.05 -8.62
C VAL A 155 -10.81 13.86 -7.67
N ALA A 156 -12.00 13.25 -7.53
CA ALA A 156 -12.20 11.95 -6.89
C ALA A 156 -11.12 10.94 -7.35
N PRO A 157 -10.73 9.94 -6.54
CA PRO A 157 -9.74 8.92 -6.90
C PRO A 157 -10.28 7.93 -7.94
N VAL A 158 -10.67 8.45 -9.10
CA VAL A 158 -11.24 7.72 -10.22
C VAL A 158 -10.17 7.08 -11.07
N ASN A 159 -10.52 5.97 -11.72
CA ASN A 159 -9.70 5.28 -12.71
C ASN A 159 -8.35 4.75 -12.19
N ASN A 160 -8.20 4.57 -10.87
CA ASN A 160 -7.04 3.88 -10.33
C ASN A 160 -7.14 2.37 -10.63
N VAL A 161 -6.05 1.78 -11.14
CA VAL A 161 -5.98 0.35 -11.50
C VAL A 161 -5.10 -0.38 -10.50
N ILE A 162 -5.68 -1.34 -9.78
CA ILE A 162 -4.96 -2.21 -8.83
C ILE A 162 -4.98 -3.63 -9.37
N ALA A 163 -3.81 -4.24 -9.59
CA ALA A 163 -3.74 -5.61 -10.09
C ALA A 163 -2.48 -6.36 -9.62
N ASN A 164 -2.57 -7.68 -9.49
CA ASN A 164 -1.41 -8.57 -9.29
C ASN A 164 -0.52 -8.29 -8.06
N ASN A 165 -1.03 -7.62 -7.02
CA ASN A 165 -0.26 -7.38 -5.80
C ASN A 165 -0.29 -8.62 -4.87
N GLU A 166 0.86 -9.02 -4.34
CA GLU A 166 0.97 -10.01 -3.25
C GLU A 166 0.84 -9.27 -1.91
N ILE A 167 -0.31 -9.40 -1.25
CA ILE A 167 -0.60 -8.70 0.00
C ILE A 167 -0.78 -9.72 1.12
N ASP A 168 0.15 -9.68 2.08
CA ASP A 168 0.09 -10.37 3.36
C ASP A 168 -0.04 -9.33 4.48
N ALA A 169 -1.24 -8.76 4.57
CA ALA A 169 -1.62 -7.73 5.54
C ALA A 169 -2.65 -8.29 6.54
N GLY A 170 -2.82 -7.60 7.66
CA GLY A 170 -3.89 -7.88 8.62
C GLY A 170 -5.26 -7.77 7.94
N GLU A 171 -5.43 -6.71 7.15
CA GLU A 171 -6.59 -6.43 6.33
C GLU A 171 -6.18 -6.02 4.91
N PHE A 172 -6.95 -6.46 3.91
CA PHE A 172 -6.89 -5.86 2.57
C PHE A 172 -8.18 -5.09 2.38
N MET A 173 -8.08 -3.77 2.29
CA MET A 173 -9.23 -2.90 2.28
C MET A 173 -9.11 -1.88 1.15
N VAL A 174 -9.69 -2.20 -0.01
CA VAL A 174 -10.01 -1.18 -1.01
C VAL A 174 -11.34 -0.57 -0.57
N ILE A 175 -11.29 0.61 0.04
CA ILE A 175 -12.48 1.40 0.35
C ILE A 175 -12.77 2.26 -0.87
N ASP A 176 -13.90 2.00 -1.52
CA ASP A 176 -14.51 2.95 -2.47
C ASP A 176 -15.39 3.95 -1.69
N ASN A 177 -15.72 5.08 -2.31
CA ASN A 177 -16.42 6.27 -1.82
C ASN A 177 -17.68 6.01 -0.97
N ASP A 178 -18.30 4.85 -1.12
CA ASP A 178 -19.47 4.42 -0.35
C ASP A 178 -19.12 3.61 0.91
N ASN A 179 -17.84 3.55 1.31
CA ASN A 179 -17.30 2.56 2.24
C ASN A 179 -17.52 1.10 1.79
N ASN A 180 -17.72 0.88 0.48
CA ASN A 180 -17.87 -0.44 -0.08
C ASN A 180 -16.50 -1.10 -0.16
N ILE A 181 -16.32 -2.22 0.56
CA ILE A 181 -15.12 -3.04 0.47
C ILE A 181 -15.16 -3.77 -0.88
N VAL A 182 -14.38 -3.31 -1.86
CA VAL A 182 -14.45 -3.78 -3.26
C VAL A 182 -13.92 -5.22 -3.39
N GLU A 183 -12.98 -5.63 -2.55
CA GLU A 183 -12.57 -7.03 -2.44
C GLU A 183 -11.92 -7.27 -1.08
N ASN A 184 -12.47 -8.18 -0.27
CA ASN A 184 -11.89 -8.53 1.02
C ASN A 184 -11.11 -9.85 0.86
N ASN A 185 -9.79 -9.82 0.98
CA ASN A 185 -8.94 -11.03 0.89
C ASN A 185 -9.19 -12.03 2.05
N LEU A 186 -10.12 -11.74 2.96
CA LEU A 186 -10.63 -12.67 3.98
C LEU A 186 -10.94 -14.06 3.41
N ASN A 187 -11.50 -14.15 2.20
CA ASN A 187 -11.79 -15.44 1.54
C ASN A 187 -10.53 -16.30 1.28
N ARG A 188 -9.36 -15.68 1.10
CA ARG A 188 -8.09 -16.40 0.87
C ARG A 188 -7.49 -16.94 2.17
N ARG A 189 -7.59 -16.21 3.29
CA ARG A 189 -7.19 -16.72 4.61
C ARG A 189 -8.16 -17.79 5.11
N GLU A 190 -9.47 -17.57 4.96
CA GLU A 190 -10.47 -18.58 5.29
C GLU A 190 -10.28 -19.86 4.49
N SER A 191 -10.03 -19.79 3.18
CA SER A 191 -9.81 -21.00 2.37
C SER A 191 -8.55 -21.75 2.77
N LYS A 192 -7.45 -21.06 3.13
CA LYS A 192 -6.24 -21.71 3.67
C LYS A 192 -6.51 -22.39 5.02
N ILE A 193 -7.22 -21.73 5.94
CA ILE A 193 -7.58 -22.30 7.25
C ILE A 193 -8.53 -23.50 7.05
N LYS A 194 -9.55 -23.37 6.20
CA LYS A 194 -10.47 -24.46 5.84
C LYS A 194 -9.71 -25.64 5.25
N ALA A 195 -8.77 -25.42 4.33
CA ALA A 195 -7.94 -26.48 3.77
C ALA A 195 -7.06 -27.18 4.83
N LEU A 196 -6.50 -26.42 5.78
CA LEU A 196 -5.68 -26.96 6.86
C LEU A 196 -6.50 -27.80 7.86
N ILE A 197 -7.71 -27.34 8.19
CA ILE A 197 -8.68 -28.08 9.01
C ILE A 197 -9.11 -29.37 8.28
N PHE A 198 -9.47 -29.29 7.00
CA PHE A 198 -9.85 -30.45 6.20
C PHE A 198 -8.72 -31.48 6.10
N GLY A 199 -7.48 -31.03 5.86
CA GLY A 199 -6.30 -31.90 5.83
C GLY A 199 -6.07 -32.61 7.17
N SER A 200 -6.25 -31.91 8.28
CA SER A 200 -6.10 -32.47 9.63
C SER A 200 -7.17 -33.53 9.94
N ILE A 201 -8.42 -33.28 9.52
CA ILE A 201 -9.52 -34.24 9.66
C ILE A 201 -9.25 -35.52 8.86
N LEU A 202 -8.77 -35.40 7.62
CA LEU A 202 -8.43 -36.55 6.76
C LEU A 202 -7.32 -37.41 7.36
N LEU A 203 -6.28 -36.79 7.95
CA LEU A 203 -5.22 -37.50 8.64
C LEU A 203 -5.74 -38.25 9.88
N GLY A 204 -6.60 -37.59 10.67
CA GLY A 204 -7.24 -38.22 11.83
C GLY A 204 -8.09 -39.43 11.47
N LEU A 205 -8.93 -39.31 10.43
CA LEU A 205 -9.76 -40.42 9.93
C LEU A 205 -8.90 -41.58 9.42
N SER A 206 -7.80 -41.28 8.71
CA SER A 206 -6.87 -42.31 8.22
C SER A 206 -6.23 -43.10 9.38
N ALA A 207 -5.83 -42.41 10.47
CA ALA A 207 -5.30 -43.05 11.66
C ALA A 207 -6.34 -43.96 12.35
N ILE A 208 -7.60 -43.53 12.43
CA ILE A 208 -8.69 -44.33 12.99
C ILE A 208 -8.94 -45.60 12.16
N ILE A 209 -8.97 -45.48 10.83
CA ILE A 209 -9.15 -46.63 9.93
C ILE A 209 -8.01 -47.64 10.08
N LEU A 210 -6.76 -47.18 10.18
CA LEU A 210 -5.61 -48.05 10.43
C LEU A 210 -5.69 -48.75 11.78
N LEU A 211 -6.12 -48.04 12.83
CA LEU A 211 -6.31 -48.63 14.16
C LEU A 211 -7.41 -49.70 14.17
N ILE A 212 -8.56 -49.43 13.54
CA ILE A 212 -9.65 -50.41 13.40
C ILE A 212 -9.14 -51.64 12.66
N SER A 213 -8.44 -51.45 11.54
CA SER A 213 -7.87 -52.53 10.74
C SER A 213 -6.89 -53.40 11.56
N TYR A 214 -6.05 -52.76 12.37
CA TYR A 214 -5.14 -53.43 13.28
C TYR A 214 -5.89 -54.27 14.35
N LEU A 215 -6.90 -53.69 15.00
CA LEU A 215 -7.68 -54.37 16.03
C LEU A 215 -8.48 -55.57 15.48
N VAL A 216 -9.05 -55.43 14.28
CA VAL A 216 -9.73 -56.53 13.58
C VAL A 216 -8.76 -57.66 13.27
N ARG A 217 -7.54 -57.34 12.82
CA ARG A 217 -6.50 -58.34 12.52
C ARG A 217 -6.04 -59.07 13.79
N LYS A 218 -5.86 -58.34 14.90
CA LYS A 218 -5.45 -58.91 16.19
C LYS A 218 -6.48 -59.90 16.76
N ARG A 219 -7.79 -59.70 16.52
CA ARG A 219 -8.84 -60.61 17.00
C ARG A 219 -8.94 -61.93 16.22
N LYS A 220 -8.30 -62.03 15.05
CA LYS A 220 -8.30 -63.23 14.20
C LYS A 220 -7.08 -64.14 14.41
N LEU A 221 -6.14 -63.73 15.25
CA LEU A 221 -4.96 -64.48 15.67
C LEU A 221 -5.14 -64.94 17.12
#